data_AF-A0A433E4E7-F1
#
_entry.id   AF-A0A433E4E7-F1
#
_cell.length_a   1.000
_cell.length_b   1.000
_cell.length_c   1.000
_cell.angle_alpha   90.00
_cell.angle_beta   90.00
_cell.angle_gamma   90.00
#
_symmetry.space_group_name_H-M   'P 1'
#
loop_
_entity.id
_entity.type
_entity.pdbx_description
1 polymer ?
#
loop_
_entity_poly.entity_id
_entity_poly.type
_entity_poly.pdbx_seq_one_letter_code
_entity_poly.pdbx_strand_id
1 'polypeptide(L)'
;MARFAHTVAVAALDRGWFEEAAGALVDLLDASREGPGGTVVLADGRAVEGLRLLKGRHLRPGARYGEVPAAREGAGKAGTAAEAADGPAALVSGAGDSPVTPSSVVLRAWRPSHSVEAESLVVEDGMSLKAGLRLSEPRRPRAMELSLAGHQPGGGSLYRFSGRGKADLAAWWAAVDRLPTAPPAARPPASGRAVHRLAKARLTLTPRPAEDGSWRITVALSVRGRWLLRPVGAVVLFFARGPLERGLREAAESAAAEWNRALAELTPLHGEALRAEIADALTDPDGSAAL
;
A
#
# COMPACT_ATOMS: atom_id res chain seq x y z
N MET A 1 4.68 -20.58 -19.36
CA MET A 1 3.83 -19.76 -18.46
C MET A 1 3.88 -20.46 -17.12
N ALA A 2 4.28 -19.78 -16.06
CA ALA A 2 4.32 -20.36 -14.73
C ALA A 2 3.10 -19.88 -13.94
N ARG A 3 2.47 -20.79 -13.20
CA ARG A 3 1.36 -20.50 -12.30
C ARG A 3 1.69 -21.12 -10.95
N PHE A 4 1.53 -20.33 -9.91
CA PHE A 4 1.72 -20.68 -8.52
C PHE A 4 0.44 -20.33 -7.77
N ALA A 5 0.06 -21.17 -6.82
CA ALA A 5 -1.09 -20.91 -5.97
C ALA A 5 -0.74 -21.36 -4.55
N HIS A 6 -1.06 -20.50 -3.59
CA HIS A 6 -0.91 -20.81 -2.18
C HIS A 6 -2.16 -20.29 -1.46
N THR A 7 -2.62 -21.01 -0.44
CA THR A 7 -3.82 -20.64 0.32
C THR A 7 -3.40 -20.39 1.75
N VAL A 8 -3.78 -19.24 2.28
CA VAL A 8 -3.53 -18.83 3.66
C VAL A 8 -4.85 -18.63 4.39
N ALA A 9 -4.85 -18.87 5.70
CA ALA A 9 -5.96 -18.54 6.58
C ALA A 9 -5.70 -17.19 7.23
N VAL A 10 -6.71 -16.32 7.22
CA VAL A 10 -6.68 -15.01 7.85
C VAL A 10 -7.91 -14.80 8.71
N ALA A 11 -7.78 -14.06 9.80
CA ALA A 11 -8.89 -13.63 10.62
C ALA A 11 -9.88 -12.80 9.78
N ALA A 12 -11.17 -13.02 10.01
CA ALA A 12 -12.24 -12.38 9.27
C ALA A 12 -12.49 -10.97 9.79
N LEU A 13 -12.40 -9.99 8.90
CA LEU A 13 -12.75 -8.61 9.21
C LEU A 13 -14.26 -8.42 9.07
N ASP A 14 -14.88 -7.82 10.08
CA ASP A 14 -16.30 -7.47 10.00
C ASP A 14 -16.52 -6.37 8.95
N ARG A 15 -17.51 -6.61 8.07
CA ARG A 15 -17.83 -5.67 6.99
C ARG A 15 -18.45 -4.38 7.53
N GLY A 16 -19.33 -4.48 8.54
CA GLY A 16 -20.03 -3.33 9.11
C GLY A 16 -19.03 -2.37 9.75
N TRP A 17 -18.16 -2.91 10.59
CA TRP A 17 -17.06 -2.19 11.21
C TRP A 17 -16.13 -1.54 10.18
N PHE A 18 -15.74 -2.25 9.11
CA PHE A 18 -14.87 -1.69 8.07
C PHE A 18 -15.52 -0.51 7.33
N GLU A 19 -16.80 -0.65 6.93
CA GLU A 19 -17.54 0.42 6.27
C GLU A 19 -17.73 1.62 7.20
N GLU A 20 -17.95 1.38 8.50
CA GLU A 20 -18.07 2.43 9.52
C GLU A 20 -16.76 3.17 9.76
N ALA A 21 -15.64 2.46 9.92
CA ALA A 21 -14.31 3.04 10.08
C ALA A 21 -13.94 3.91 8.86
N ALA A 22 -14.18 3.41 7.65
CA ALA A 22 -13.95 4.16 6.42
C ALA A 22 -14.81 5.43 6.34
N GLY A 23 -16.09 5.33 6.72
CA GLY A 23 -17.00 6.47 6.84
C GLY A 23 -16.49 7.52 7.82
N ALA A 24 -16.15 7.09 9.04
CA ALA A 24 -15.64 7.96 10.10
C ALA A 24 -14.36 8.68 9.70
N LEU A 25 -13.39 7.97 9.10
CA LEU A 25 -12.16 8.56 8.58
C LEU A 25 -12.45 9.64 7.53
N VAL A 26 -13.31 9.34 6.55
CA VAL A 26 -13.67 10.31 5.51
C VAL A 26 -14.39 11.51 6.10
N ASP A 27 -15.27 11.33 7.07
CA ASP A 27 -15.97 12.42 7.75
C ASP A 27 -15.05 13.30 8.60
N LEU A 28 -14.07 12.71 9.28
CA LEU A 28 -13.04 13.45 10.02
C LEU A 28 -12.19 14.30 9.07
N LEU A 29 -11.75 13.71 7.97
CA LEU A 29 -11.00 14.44 6.95
C LEU A 29 -11.86 15.53 6.30
N ASP A 30 -13.10 15.26 5.92
CA ASP A 30 -13.97 16.26 5.26
C ASP A 30 -14.30 17.45 6.18
N ALA A 31 -14.37 17.22 7.50
CA ALA A 31 -14.55 18.27 8.50
C ALA A 31 -13.25 19.00 8.89
N SER A 32 -12.08 18.49 8.47
CA SER A 32 -10.80 19.09 8.79
C SER A 32 -10.56 20.39 8.02
N ARG A 33 -9.72 21.25 8.59
CA ARG A 33 -9.37 22.56 8.04
C ARG A 33 -7.87 22.75 7.99
N GLU A 34 -7.45 23.70 7.16
CA GLU A 34 -6.07 24.18 7.17
C GLU A 34 -5.84 25.06 8.40
N GLY A 35 -4.85 24.68 9.20
CA GLY A 35 -4.33 25.45 10.33
C GLY A 35 -3.08 26.26 9.97
N PRO A 36 -2.53 26.98 10.95
CA PRO A 36 -1.31 27.79 10.76
C PRO A 36 -0.14 26.96 10.22
N GLY A 37 0.61 27.50 9.26
CA GLY A 37 1.76 26.80 8.69
C GLY A 37 1.40 25.58 7.82
N GLY A 38 0.15 25.49 7.36
CA GLY A 38 -0.33 24.42 6.49
C GLY A 38 -0.64 23.12 7.22
N THR A 39 -0.69 23.10 8.56
CA THR A 39 -1.09 21.90 9.30
C THR A 39 -2.52 21.53 8.97
N VAL A 40 -2.83 20.25 8.88
CA VAL A 40 -4.23 19.79 8.78
C VAL A 40 -4.75 19.64 10.20
N VAL A 41 -5.86 20.30 10.50
CA VAL A 41 -6.44 20.33 11.85
C VAL A 41 -7.84 19.74 11.79
N LEU A 42 -8.13 18.76 12.65
CA LEU A 42 -9.45 18.17 12.79
C LEU A 42 -10.45 19.17 13.36
N ALA A 43 -11.74 18.85 13.31
CA ALA A 43 -12.81 19.75 13.76
C ALA A 43 -12.69 20.14 15.25
N ASP A 44 -12.13 19.24 16.06
CA ASP A 44 -11.84 19.41 17.49
C ASP A 44 -10.62 20.31 17.78
N GLY A 45 -9.90 20.74 16.74
CA GLY A 45 -8.75 21.63 16.86
C GLY A 45 -7.40 20.92 17.00
N ARG A 46 -7.36 19.59 17.02
CA ARG A 46 -6.10 18.82 17.05
C ARG A 46 -5.46 18.71 15.67
N ALA A 47 -4.14 18.82 15.61
CA ALA A 47 -3.40 18.69 14.36
C ALA A 47 -3.21 17.22 14.01
N VAL A 48 -3.43 16.87 12.74
CA VAL A 48 -3.10 15.56 12.19
C VAL A 48 -1.59 15.46 12.08
N GLU A 49 -1.02 14.44 12.71
CA GLU A 49 0.42 14.21 12.70
C GLU A 49 0.87 13.69 11.32
N GLY A 50 2.09 14.06 10.91
CA GLY A 50 2.66 13.69 9.61
C GLY A 50 1.98 14.32 8.38
N LEU A 51 0.86 15.05 8.54
CA LEU A 51 0.09 15.59 7.42
C LEU A 51 0.09 17.13 7.36
N ARG A 52 0.91 17.69 6.47
CA ARG A 52 0.94 19.13 6.18
C ARG A 52 0.61 19.43 4.73
N LEU A 53 -0.25 20.43 4.50
CA LEU A 53 -0.49 21.02 3.20
C LEU A 53 0.72 21.84 2.77
N LEU A 54 1.45 21.33 1.78
CA LEU A 54 2.63 21.96 1.20
C LEU A 54 2.26 22.94 0.07
N LYS A 55 1.20 22.64 -0.68
CA LYS A 55 0.75 23.45 -1.82
C LYS A 55 -0.72 23.22 -2.14
N GLY A 56 -1.40 24.28 -2.58
CA GLY A 56 -2.77 24.20 -3.08
C GLY A 56 -3.78 24.61 -2.02
N ARG A 57 -5.00 24.09 -2.13
CA ARG A 57 -6.07 24.31 -1.14
C ARG A 57 -6.46 22.98 -0.53
N HIS A 58 -6.65 22.94 0.78
CA HIS A 58 -7.06 21.74 1.50
C HIS A 58 -8.26 21.04 0.83
N LEU A 59 -8.16 19.72 0.63
CA LEU A 59 -9.16 18.85 -0.01
C LEU A 59 -9.64 19.30 -1.38
N ARG A 60 -8.79 20.02 -2.13
CA ARG A 60 -9.05 20.36 -3.53
C ARG A 60 -8.13 19.58 -4.47
N PRO A 61 -8.61 19.28 -5.69
CA PRO A 61 -7.75 18.77 -6.75
C PRO A 61 -6.50 19.64 -6.90
N GLY A 62 -5.32 18.99 -6.85
CA GLY A 62 -4.01 19.64 -6.92
C GLY A 62 -3.37 19.96 -5.57
N ALA A 63 -4.06 19.74 -4.44
CA ALA A 63 -3.47 19.84 -3.11
C ALA A 63 -2.29 18.88 -2.97
N ARG A 64 -1.19 19.33 -2.36
CA ARG A 64 -0.01 18.53 -2.09
C ARG A 64 0.21 18.46 -0.59
N TYR A 65 0.27 17.26 -0.07
CA TYR A 65 0.54 16.96 1.33
C TYR A 65 1.88 16.27 1.48
N GLY A 66 2.50 16.39 2.64
CA GLY A 66 3.69 15.62 2.99
C GLY A 66 4.23 16.03 4.36
N GLU A 67 5.27 15.33 4.77
CA GLU A 67 6.02 15.64 5.99
C GLU A 67 7.08 16.70 5.68
N VAL A 68 7.24 17.67 6.59
CA VAL A 68 8.41 18.54 6.58
C VAL A 68 9.45 17.84 7.44
N PRO A 69 10.64 17.48 6.90
CA PRO A 69 11.68 16.91 7.74
C PRO A 69 11.95 17.88 8.89
N ALA A 70 11.96 17.37 10.12
CA ALA A 70 12.38 18.16 11.27
C ALA A 70 13.73 18.80 10.91
N ALA A 71 13.80 20.14 10.97
CA ALA A 71 15.05 20.83 10.72
C ALA A 71 16.07 20.25 11.71
N ARG A 72 17.15 19.63 11.19
CA ARG A 72 18.27 19.18 12.01
C ARG A 72 18.81 20.41 12.75
N GLU A 73 18.46 20.55 14.03
CA GLU A 73 19.18 21.43 14.95
C GLU A 73 20.59 20.84 15.11
N GLY A 74 21.60 21.58 14.66
CA GLY A 74 23.00 21.21 14.85
C GLY A 74 23.87 21.27 13.60
N ALA A 75 23.81 22.36 12.83
CA ALA A 75 24.91 22.69 11.91
C ALA A 75 26.14 23.16 12.73
N GLY A 76 26.94 22.21 13.20
CA GLY A 76 28.26 22.40 13.80
C GLY A 76 29.39 22.00 12.84
N LYS A 77 30.46 22.81 12.80
CA LYS A 77 31.51 22.92 11.76
C LYS A 77 32.52 21.75 11.65
N ALA A 78 33.12 21.69 10.44
CA ALA A 78 34.50 21.30 10.05
C ALA A 78 34.85 19.79 10.12
N GLY A 79 35.63 19.19 9.20
CA GLY A 79 36.42 19.62 8.04
C GLY A 79 37.33 18.45 7.57
N THR A 80 37.92 18.60 6.37
CA THR A 80 39.12 17.92 5.81
C THR A 80 39.10 16.44 5.33
N ALA A 81 39.15 16.31 3.98
CA ALA A 81 40.18 15.68 3.12
C ALA A 81 40.52 14.15 3.10
N ALA A 82 40.76 13.67 1.85
CA ALA A 82 41.53 12.50 1.37
C ALA A 82 40.88 11.10 1.53
N GLU A 83 41.07 10.05 0.69
CA GLU A 83 41.75 9.76 -0.58
C GLU A 83 41.46 8.26 -0.92
N ALA A 84 41.38 7.95 -2.22
CA ALA A 84 41.58 6.68 -2.97
C ALA A 84 41.16 5.25 -2.49
N ALA A 85 40.65 4.50 -3.49
CA ALA A 85 41.02 3.12 -3.92
C ALA A 85 40.18 1.88 -3.53
N ASP A 86 39.62 1.28 -4.60
CA ASP A 86 39.57 -0.15 -5.02
C ASP A 86 38.83 -1.25 -4.21
N GLY A 87 38.07 -2.10 -4.92
CA GLY A 87 37.08 -3.08 -4.41
C GLY A 87 37.65 -4.41 -3.88
N PRO A 88 36.92 -5.58 -3.89
CA PRO A 88 35.51 -5.84 -4.25
C PRO A 88 34.69 -6.63 -3.18
N ALA A 89 33.36 -6.65 -3.38
CA ALA A 89 32.36 -7.65 -2.94
C ALA A 89 32.41 -8.24 -1.51
N ALA A 90 31.52 -7.75 -0.63
CA ALA A 90 30.85 -8.57 0.38
C ALA A 90 29.51 -7.93 0.78
N LEU A 91 28.49 -8.78 0.93
CA LEU A 91 27.21 -8.49 1.59
C LEU A 91 27.46 -8.03 3.03
N VAL A 92 27.15 -6.77 3.36
CA VAL A 92 26.94 -6.33 4.75
C VAL A 92 25.86 -5.25 4.79
N SER A 93 24.88 -5.51 5.66
CA SER A 93 23.91 -4.57 6.22
C SER A 93 24.60 -3.32 6.77
N GLY A 94 24.23 -2.15 6.27
CA GLY A 94 24.69 -0.87 6.81
C GLY A 94 23.56 0.14 6.73
N ALA A 95 23.03 0.52 7.89
CA ALA A 95 22.25 1.74 8.06
C ALA A 95 23.05 2.90 7.48
N GLY A 96 22.63 3.36 6.30
CA GLY A 96 23.11 4.57 5.65
C GLY A 96 22.00 5.60 5.74
N ASP A 97 22.28 6.67 6.48
CA ASP A 97 21.48 7.89 6.62
C ASP A 97 21.33 8.56 5.24
N SER A 98 20.46 8.01 4.39
CA SER A 98 19.97 8.68 3.19
C SER A 98 18.94 9.73 3.61
N PRO A 99 19.02 10.97 3.09
CA PRO A 99 18.01 11.97 3.37
C PRO A 99 16.66 11.44 2.85
N VAL A 100 15.75 11.15 3.77
CA VAL A 100 14.35 10.85 3.48
C VAL A 100 13.82 12.01 2.65
N THR A 101 13.75 11.80 1.33
CA THR A 101 13.24 12.81 0.42
C THR A 101 11.74 12.85 0.72
N PRO A 102 11.18 13.99 1.18
CA PRO A 102 9.83 14.01 1.72
C PRO A 102 8.86 13.49 0.68
N SER A 103 8.22 12.37 1.00
CA SER A 103 7.23 11.75 0.12
C SER A 103 6.03 12.69 0.05
N SER A 104 5.84 13.33 -1.10
CA SER A 104 4.71 14.24 -1.29
C SER A 104 3.56 13.51 -1.96
N VAL A 105 2.37 13.61 -1.37
CA VAL A 105 1.13 13.05 -1.89
C VAL A 105 0.31 14.17 -2.53
N VAL A 106 0.00 14.03 -3.80
CA VAL A 106 -0.84 14.95 -4.57
C VAL A 106 -2.26 14.41 -4.62
N LEU A 107 -3.20 15.16 -4.05
CA LEU A 107 -4.62 14.85 -4.17
C LEU A 107 -5.10 15.22 -5.58
N ARG A 108 -5.53 14.22 -6.36
CA ARG A 108 -6.03 14.39 -7.73
C ARG A 108 -7.52 14.69 -7.75
N ALA A 109 -8.29 14.01 -6.90
CA ALA A 109 -9.72 14.24 -6.75
C ALA A 109 -10.14 13.99 -5.30
N TRP A 110 -10.96 14.89 -4.78
CA TRP A 110 -11.67 14.70 -3.53
C TRP A 110 -13.17 14.84 -3.80
N ARG A 111 -13.86 13.70 -3.82
CA ARG A 111 -15.33 13.63 -3.91
C ARG A 111 -15.78 12.59 -2.89
N PRO A 112 -16.03 12.97 -1.63
CA PRO A 112 -16.26 12.03 -0.54
C PRO A 112 -17.46 11.09 -0.80
N SER A 113 -18.43 11.52 -1.61
CA SER A 113 -19.59 10.70 -2.01
C SER A 113 -19.36 9.81 -3.24
N HIS A 114 -18.27 10.00 -4.00
CA HIS A 114 -18.06 9.31 -5.28
C HIS A 114 -16.69 8.67 -5.41
N SER A 115 -15.62 9.45 -5.26
CA SER A 115 -14.26 8.98 -5.49
C SER A 115 -13.20 9.87 -4.86
N VAL A 116 -12.19 9.26 -4.27
CA VAL A 116 -10.95 9.92 -3.85
C VAL A 116 -9.80 9.37 -4.68
N GLU A 117 -8.99 10.25 -5.23
CA GLU A 117 -7.81 9.91 -6.03
C GLU A 117 -6.59 10.64 -5.46
N ALA A 118 -5.55 9.90 -5.10
CA ALA A 118 -4.30 10.42 -4.58
C ALA A 118 -3.13 9.84 -5.39
N GLU A 119 -2.08 10.63 -5.57
CA GLU A 119 -0.87 10.23 -6.28
C GLU A 119 0.35 10.63 -5.48
N SER A 120 1.15 9.66 -5.08
CA SER A 120 2.47 9.89 -4.48
C SER A 120 3.55 9.72 -5.53
N LEU A 121 4.54 10.63 -5.48
CA LEU A 121 5.79 10.47 -6.22
C LEU A 121 6.92 10.36 -5.19
N VAL A 122 7.55 9.21 -5.16
CA VAL A 122 8.69 8.90 -4.32
C VAL A 122 9.92 8.80 -5.21
N VAL A 123 10.98 9.49 -4.83
CA VAL A 123 12.30 9.34 -5.46
C VAL A 123 13.23 8.82 -4.39
N GLU A 124 13.66 7.58 -4.54
CA GLU A 124 14.48 6.86 -3.56
C GLU A 124 15.57 6.12 -4.32
N ASP A 125 16.84 6.25 -3.88
CA ASP A 125 18.01 5.58 -4.48
C ASP A 125 18.11 5.71 -6.01
N GLY A 126 17.74 6.89 -6.53
CA GLY A 126 17.73 7.16 -7.97
C GLY A 126 16.63 6.42 -8.74
N MET A 127 15.68 5.77 -8.06
CA MET A 127 14.45 5.23 -8.64
C MET A 127 13.33 6.26 -8.48
N SER A 128 12.65 6.58 -9.58
CA SER A 128 11.41 7.36 -9.52
C SER A 128 10.23 6.40 -9.51
N LEU A 129 9.47 6.44 -8.43
CA LEU A 129 8.28 5.64 -8.19
C LEU A 129 7.05 6.54 -8.12
N LYS A 130 6.10 6.33 -9.03
CA LYS A 130 4.78 6.95 -9.00
C LYS A 130 3.76 5.93 -8.53
N ALA A 131 3.14 6.19 -7.40
CA ALA A 131 2.04 5.39 -6.85
C ALA A 131 0.74 6.21 -6.92
N GLY A 132 -0.30 5.68 -7.57
CA GLY A 132 -1.62 6.29 -7.61
C GLY A 132 -2.65 5.39 -6.94
N LEU A 133 -3.39 5.93 -5.99
CA LEU A 133 -4.50 5.26 -5.32
C LEU A 133 -5.82 5.91 -5.75
N ARG A 134 -6.80 5.08 -6.10
CA ARG A 134 -8.17 5.50 -6.36
C ARG A 134 -9.12 4.66 -5.53
N LEU A 135 -9.93 5.32 -4.71
CA LEU A 135 -10.99 4.72 -3.94
C LEU A 135 -12.34 5.17 -4.48
N SER A 136 -13.26 4.22 -4.70
CA SER A 136 -14.63 4.49 -5.16
C SER A 136 -15.61 4.31 -4.01
N GLU A 137 -16.53 5.26 -3.87
CA GLU A 137 -17.44 5.41 -2.72
C GLU A 137 -16.68 5.38 -1.38
N PRO A 138 -15.81 6.38 -1.08
CA PRO A 138 -14.92 6.37 0.08
C PRO A 138 -15.58 6.07 1.43
N ARG A 139 -16.81 6.55 1.64
CA ARG A 139 -17.58 6.31 2.88
C ARG A 139 -18.08 4.86 3.04
N ARG A 140 -18.22 4.13 1.92
CA ARG A 140 -18.57 2.70 1.88
C ARG A 140 -17.79 2.05 0.75
N PRO A 141 -16.49 1.78 0.97
CA PRO A 141 -15.58 1.44 -0.11
C PRO A 141 -16.09 0.29 -0.96
N ARG A 142 -16.41 0.57 -2.24
CA ARG A 142 -16.85 -0.47 -3.19
C ARG A 142 -15.71 -1.02 -4.02
N ALA A 143 -14.76 -0.17 -4.38
CA ALA A 143 -13.63 -0.57 -5.20
C ALA A 143 -12.40 0.28 -4.92
N MET A 144 -11.24 -0.37 -4.96
CA MET A 144 -9.93 0.24 -4.85
C MET A 144 -9.10 -0.09 -6.10
N GLU A 145 -8.50 0.92 -6.71
CA GLU A 145 -7.51 0.76 -7.78
C GLU A 145 -6.18 1.35 -7.33
N LEU A 146 -5.15 0.52 -7.33
CA LEU A 146 -3.77 0.90 -7.07
C LEU A 146 -3.03 0.89 -8.40
N SER A 147 -2.23 1.91 -8.66
CA SER A 147 -1.34 1.98 -9.81
C SER A 147 0.07 2.28 -9.33
N LEU A 148 1.05 1.62 -9.91
CA LEU A 148 2.45 1.79 -9.58
C LEU A 148 3.22 1.91 -10.89
N ALA A 149 4.12 2.86 -11.02
CA ALA A 149 5.00 2.96 -12.16
C ALA A 149 6.37 3.38 -11.65
N GLY A 150 7.39 2.59 -11.98
CA GLY A 150 8.75 2.84 -11.56
C GLY A 150 9.70 2.90 -12.74
N HIS A 151 10.66 3.80 -12.67
CA HIS A 151 11.83 3.75 -13.56
C HIS A 151 13.08 4.23 -12.85
N GLN A 152 14.23 3.65 -13.23
CA GLN A 152 15.54 4.14 -12.85
C GLN A 152 16.14 4.95 -14.03
N PRO A 153 16.40 6.27 -13.89
CA PRO A 153 16.94 7.10 -14.96
C PRO A 153 18.30 6.62 -15.48
N GLY A 154 19.16 6.10 -14.60
CA GLY A 154 20.51 5.60 -14.96
C GLY A 154 20.57 4.16 -15.49
N GLY A 155 19.55 3.33 -15.24
CA GLY A 155 19.57 1.89 -15.58
C GLY A 155 19.10 1.54 -17.00
N GLY A 156 18.62 2.52 -17.77
CA GLY A 156 18.02 2.27 -19.08
C GLY A 156 16.66 1.56 -19.01
N SER A 157 16.13 1.13 -20.16
CA SER A 157 14.74 0.67 -20.27
C SER A 157 14.40 -0.59 -19.45
N LEU A 158 15.39 -1.38 -19.05
CA LEU A 158 15.20 -2.62 -18.28
C LEU A 158 14.71 -2.39 -16.85
N TYR A 159 14.88 -1.19 -16.30
CA TYR A 159 14.43 -0.85 -14.94
C TYR A 159 13.08 -0.15 -14.94
N ARG A 160 12.33 -0.26 -16.05
CA ARG A 160 10.95 0.24 -16.15
C ARG A 160 9.98 -0.87 -15.78
N PHE A 161 9.17 -0.62 -14.76
CA PHE A 161 8.06 -1.48 -14.39
C PHE A 161 6.77 -0.67 -14.24
N SER A 162 5.64 -1.34 -14.44
CA SER A 162 4.33 -0.77 -14.12
C SER A 162 3.46 -1.85 -13.50
N GLY A 163 2.79 -1.50 -12.41
CA GLY A 163 1.84 -2.31 -11.68
C GLY A 163 0.45 -1.67 -11.70
N ARG A 164 -0.58 -2.49 -11.70
CA ARG A 164 -1.96 -2.07 -11.43
C ARG A 164 -2.67 -3.13 -10.62
N GLY A 165 -3.12 -2.78 -9.43
CA GLY A 165 -4.02 -3.54 -8.57
C GLY A 165 -5.44 -3.03 -8.68
N LYS A 166 -6.41 -3.94 -8.63
CA LYS A 166 -7.84 -3.63 -8.47
C LYS A 166 -8.43 -4.58 -7.45
N ALA A 167 -9.13 -4.04 -6.47
CA ALA A 167 -9.93 -4.79 -5.52
C ALA A 167 -11.38 -4.30 -5.63
N ASP A 168 -12.28 -5.19 -6.03
CA ASP A 168 -13.72 -5.01 -5.96
C ASP A 168 -14.17 -5.54 -4.59
N LEU A 169 -14.38 -4.61 -3.66
CA LEU A 169 -14.73 -4.92 -2.28
C LEU A 169 -16.16 -5.45 -2.19
N ALA A 170 -17.08 -4.97 -3.04
CA ALA A 170 -18.43 -5.53 -3.11
C ALA A 170 -18.39 -7.01 -3.52
N ALA A 171 -17.57 -7.36 -4.52
CA ALA A 171 -17.35 -8.75 -4.91
C ALA A 171 -16.56 -9.56 -3.87
N TRP A 172 -15.68 -8.91 -3.08
CA TRP A 172 -14.96 -9.53 -1.97
C TRP A 172 -15.93 -9.99 -0.87
N TRP A 173 -16.76 -9.07 -0.39
CA TRP A 173 -17.79 -9.35 0.61
C TRP A 173 -18.77 -10.42 0.12
N ALA A 174 -19.26 -10.29 -1.12
CA ALA A 174 -20.13 -11.30 -1.73
C ALA A 174 -19.48 -12.66 -1.97
N ALA A 175 -18.14 -12.79 -1.85
CA ALA A 175 -17.44 -14.06 -1.92
C ALA A 175 -17.26 -14.71 -0.54
N VAL A 176 -17.07 -13.91 0.52
CA VAL A 176 -16.99 -14.41 1.90
C VAL A 176 -18.35 -14.68 2.52
N ASP A 177 -19.42 -14.03 2.07
CA ASP A 177 -20.81 -14.28 2.52
C ASP A 177 -21.41 -15.58 1.94
N ARG A 178 -20.68 -16.27 1.06
CA ARG A 178 -21.16 -17.53 0.45
C ARG A 178 -21.06 -18.68 1.42
N LEU A 179 -21.81 -19.76 1.16
CA LEU A 179 -21.57 -21.01 1.87
C LEU A 179 -20.16 -21.55 1.55
N PRO A 180 -19.45 -22.17 2.52
CA PRO A 180 -18.12 -22.75 2.29
C PRO A 180 -18.09 -23.80 1.16
N THR A 181 -19.21 -24.47 0.92
CA THR A 181 -19.40 -25.49 -0.13
C THR A 181 -19.74 -24.92 -1.51
N ALA A 182 -19.99 -23.60 -1.61
CA ALA A 182 -20.39 -22.97 -2.86
C ALA A 182 -19.22 -22.96 -3.88
N PRO A 183 -19.52 -23.02 -5.19
CA PRO A 183 -18.51 -22.86 -6.21
C PRO A 183 -17.76 -21.51 -6.09
N PRO A 184 -16.48 -21.46 -6.45
CA PRO A 184 -15.72 -20.21 -6.44
C PRO A 184 -16.39 -19.12 -7.26
N ALA A 185 -16.19 -17.88 -6.85
CA ALA A 185 -16.59 -16.73 -7.65
C ALA A 185 -16.02 -16.83 -9.07
N ALA A 186 -16.87 -16.56 -10.07
CA ALA A 186 -16.48 -16.62 -11.48
C ALA A 186 -15.37 -15.60 -11.83
N ARG A 187 -15.21 -14.55 -11.02
CA ARG A 187 -14.15 -13.55 -11.14
C ARG A 187 -13.47 -13.34 -9.79
N PRO A 188 -12.13 -13.23 -9.75
CA PRO A 188 -11.42 -12.93 -8.51
C PRO A 188 -11.74 -11.50 -8.08
N PRO A 189 -12.18 -11.26 -6.83
CA PRO A 189 -12.54 -9.93 -6.35
C PRO A 189 -11.35 -8.99 -6.26
N ALA A 190 -10.15 -9.50 -6.00
CA ALA A 190 -8.92 -8.70 -6.08
C ALA A 190 -7.92 -9.28 -7.08
N SER A 191 -7.33 -8.41 -7.89
CA SER A 191 -6.33 -8.79 -8.89
C SER A 191 -5.29 -7.70 -9.11
N GLY A 192 -4.05 -8.12 -9.27
CA GLY A 192 -2.91 -7.28 -9.64
C GLY A 192 -2.34 -7.70 -10.99
N ARG A 193 -1.85 -6.74 -11.76
CA ARG A 193 -0.97 -6.98 -12.90
C ARG A 193 0.29 -6.17 -12.74
N ALA A 194 1.43 -6.83 -12.92
CA ALA A 194 2.70 -6.15 -13.11
C ALA A 194 3.21 -6.45 -14.52
N VAL A 195 3.69 -5.41 -15.19
CA VAL A 195 4.30 -5.47 -16.51
C VAL A 195 5.73 -4.98 -16.36
N HIS A 196 6.64 -5.88 -16.69
CA HIS A 196 8.05 -5.62 -16.85
C HIS A 196 8.44 -5.80 -18.32
N ARG A 197 9.65 -5.40 -18.71
CA ARG A 197 10.17 -5.69 -20.07
C ARG A 197 10.34 -7.19 -20.29
N LEU A 198 10.80 -7.92 -19.28
CA LEU A 198 11.10 -9.35 -19.36
C LEU A 198 9.85 -10.23 -19.17
N ALA A 199 8.94 -9.82 -18.30
CA ALA A 199 7.79 -10.64 -17.93
C ALA A 199 6.54 -9.80 -17.65
N LYS A 200 5.40 -10.46 -17.69
CA LYS A 200 4.13 -9.98 -17.17
C LYS A 200 3.72 -10.92 -16.03
N ALA A 201 3.41 -10.35 -14.87
CA ALA A 201 2.85 -11.08 -13.74
C ALA A 201 1.40 -10.68 -13.53
N ARG A 202 0.57 -11.63 -13.12
CA ARG A 202 -0.80 -11.42 -12.68
C ARG A 202 -0.98 -12.08 -11.33
N LEU A 203 -1.34 -11.30 -10.33
CA LEU A 203 -1.75 -11.76 -9.02
C LEU A 203 -3.27 -11.79 -8.97
N THR A 204 -3.86 -12.81 -8.37
CA THR A 204 -5.30 -12.88 -8.08
C THR A 204 -5.48 -13.37 -6.67
N LEU A 205 -6.35 -12.69 -5.92
CA LEU A 205 -6.76 -13.08 -4.58
C LEU A 205 -8.22 -13.50 -4.66
N THR A 206 -8.55 -14.63 -4.06
CA THR A 206 -9.93 -15.12 -3.99
C THR A 206 -10.19 -15.58 -2.56
N PRO A 207 -11.00 -14.83 -1.80
CA PRO A 207 -11.36 -15.22 -0.46
C PRO A 207 -12.46 -16.29 -0.50
N ARG A 208 -12.47 -17.13 0.52
CA ARG A 208 -13.55 -18.07 0.83
C ARG A 208 -13.74 -18.11 2.33
N PRO A 209 -14.97 -18.28 2.81
CA PRO A 209 -15.19 -18.54 4.22
C PRO A 209 -14.66 -19.92 4.58
N ALA A 210 -14.11 -20.03 5.78
CA ALA A 210 -13.75 -21.28 6.42
C ALA A 210 -14.80 -21.67 7.47
N GLU A 211 -14.78 -22.93 7.89
CA GLU A 211 -15.74 -23.47 8.86
C GLU A 211 -15.52 -22.92 10.28
N ASP A 212 -14.31 -22.44 10.57
CA ASP A 212 -13.90 -21.83 11.85
C ASP A 212 -14.22 -20.33 11.95
N GLY A 213 -14.92 -19.77 10.95
CA GLY A 213 -15.22 -18.33 10.87
C GLY A 213 -14.08 -17.47 10.32
N SER A 214 -12.91 -18.05 10.03
CA SER A 214 -11.81 -17.36 9.34
C SER A 214 -12.05 -17.28 7.83
N TRP A 215 -11.19 -16.54 7.12
CA TRP A 215 -11.15 -16.56 5.66
C TRP A 215 -9.96 -17.34 5.14
N ARG A 216 -10.20 -18.21 4.16
CA ARG A 216 -9.15 -18.81 3.34
C ARG A 216 -8.97 -17.98 2.08
N ILE A 217 -7.82 -17.34 1.94
CA ILE A 217 -7.48 -16.55 0.76
C ILE A 217 -6.56 -17.37 -0.13
N THR A 218 -7.04 -17.71 -1.33
CA THR A 218 -6.17 -18.28 -2.37
C THR A 218 -5.45 -17.15 -3.09
N VAL A 219 -4.13 -17.13 -2.94
CA VAL A 219 -3.19 -16.24 -3.62
C VAL A 219 -2.64 -16.96 -4.84
N ALA A 220 -2.99 -16.50 -6.04
CA ALA A 220 -2.52 -17.09 -7.29
C ALA A 220 -1.65 -16.11 -8.09
N LEU A 221 -0.41 -16.48 -8.36
CA LEU A 221 0.53 -15.73 -9.18
C LEU A 221 0.72 -16.43 -10.52
N SER A 222 0.47 -15.72 -11.61
CA SER A 222 0.70 -16.19 -12.98
C SER A 222 1.75 -15.32 -13.66
N VAL A 223 2.88 -15.91 -14.04
CA VAL A 223 4.00 -15.20 -14.69
C VAL A 223 4.17 -15.69 -16.13
N ARG A 224 4.31 -14.74 -17.05
CA ARG A 224 4.49 -15.00 -18.48
C ARG A 224 5.61 -14.12 -19.05
N GLY A 225 6.61 -14.74 -19.67
CA GLY A 225 7.64 -14.00 -20.42
C GLY A 225 7.10 -13.26 -21.64
N ARG A 226 7.73 -12.13 -22.01
CA ARG A 226 7.41 -11.37 -23.24
C ARG A 226 8.26 -11.84 -24.42
N TRP A 227 7.70 -11.72 -25.62
CA TRP A 227 8.00 -12.46 -26.86
C TRP A 227 9.44 -12.39 -27.41
N LEU A 228 10.22 -11.34 -27.17
CA LEU A 228 11.60 -11.23 -27.71
C LEU A 228 12.65 -12.07 -26.95
N LEU A 229 12.37 -12.55 -25.74
CA LEU A 229 13.30 -13.36 -24.92
C LEU A 229 12.63 -14.64 -24.41
N ARG A 230 11.60 -15.16 -25.09
CA ARG A 230 10.84 -16.32 -24.64
C ARG A 230 11.66 -17.58 -24.34
N PRO A 231 12.64 -17.97 -25.16
CA PRO A 231 13.47 -19.15 -24.87
C PRO A 231 14.31 -18.92 -23.60
N VAL A 232 14.99 -17.77 -23.51
CA VAL A 232 15.84 -17.40 -22.37
C VAL A 232 15.02 -17.23 -21.09
N GLY A 233 13.90 -16.52 -21.18
CA GLY A 233 12.97 -16.30 -20.07
C GLY A 233 12.31 -17.59 -19.60
N ALA A 234 12.08 -18.59 -20.47
CA ALA A 234 11.59 -19.90 -20.05
C ALA A 234 12.63 -20.66 -19.22
N VAL A 235 13.91 -20.58 -19.59
CA VAL A 235 15.02 -21.17 -18.82
C VAL A 235 15.17 -20.46 -17.47
N VAL A 236 15.20 -19.12 -17.45
CA VAL A 236 15.24 -18.35 -16.20
C VAL A 236 14.04 -18.64 -15.31
N LEU A 237 12.82 -18.68 -15.87
CA LEU A 237 11.61 -19.05 -15.11
C LEU A 237 11.63 -20.49 -14.62
N PHE A 238 12.29 -21.40 -15.33
CA PHE A 238 12.42 -22.78 -14.90
C PHE A 238 13.28 -22.87 -13.62
N PHE A 239 14.44 -22.21 -13.60
CA PHE A 239 15.30 -22.15 -12.41
C PHE A 239 14.71 -21.27 -11.30
N ALA A 240 14.06 -20.17 -11.65
CA ALA A 240 13.41 -19.27 -10.70
C ALA A 240 12.09 -19.84 -10.17
N ARG A 241 11.59 -20.98 -10.67
CA ARG A 241 10.29 -21.53 -10.28
C ARG A 241 10.22 -21.82 -8.78
N GLY A 242 11.20 -22.54 -8.25
CA GLY A 242 11.26 -22.90 -6.83
C GLY A 242 11.39 -21.66 -5.92
N PRO A 243 12.34 -20.76 -6.17
CA PRO A 243 12.46 -19.50 -5.43
C PRO A 243 11.21 -18.63 -5.51
N LEU A 244 10.56 -18.51 -6.66
CA LEU A 244 9.32 -17.72 -6.81
C LEU A 244 8.14 -18.34 -6.06
N GLU A 245 8.03 -19.67 -6.06
CA GLU A 245 6.99 -20.36 -5.30
C GLU A 245 7.20 -20.21 -3.79
N ARG A 246 8.44 -20.36 -3.33
CA ARG A 246 8.82 -20.12 -1.93
C ARG A 246 8.60 -18.68 -1.53
N GLY A 247 9.09 -17.71 -2.31
CA GLY A 247 8.90 -16.29 -2.03
C GLY A 247 7.43 -15.88 -2.06
N LEU A 248 6.60 -16.45 -2.95
CA LEU A 248 5.15 -16.22 -2.92
C LEU A 248 4.51 -16.76 -1.63
N ARG A 249 4.91 -17.96 -1.23
CA ARG A 249 4.41 -18.60 -0.01
C ARG A 249 4.80 -17.80 1.22
N GLU A 250 6.09 -17.52 1.39
CA GLU A 250 6.64 -16.72 2.48
C GLU A 250 5.98 -15.34 2.55
N ALA A 251 5.83 -14.65 1.42
CA ALA A 251 5.15 -13.35 1.38
C ALA A 251 3.66 -13.45 1.74
N ALA A 252 2.96 -14.50 1.28
CA ALA A 252 1.55 -14.71 1.60
C ALA A 252 1.36 -15.07 3.09
N GLU A 253 2.21 -15.92 3.65
CA GLU A 253 2.19 -16.31 5.07
C GLU A 253 2.55 -15.12 5.96
N SER A 254 3.57 -14.34 5.60
CA SER A 254 3.95 -13.12 6.33
C SER A 254 2.83 -12.08 6.31
N ALA A 255 2.22 -11.84 5.14
CA ALA A 255 1.09 -10.91 5.02
C ALA A 255 -0.14 -11.39 5.80
N ALA A 256 -0.39 -12.72 5.84
CA ALA A 256 -1.47 -13.29 6.64
C ALA A 256 -1.19 -13.13 8.15
N ALA A 257 0.04 -13.34 8.59
CA ALA A 257 0.44 -13.16 9.98
C ALA A 257 0.33 -11.70 10.42
N GLU A 258 0.79 -10.76 9.59
CA GLU A 258 0.68 -9.33 9.84
C GLU A 258 -0.77 -8.87 9.88
N TRP A 259 -1.60 -9.34 8.96
CA TRP A 259 -3.04 -9.10 8.98
C TRP A 259 -3.70 -9.61 10.26
N ASN A 260 -3.39 -10.86 10.66
CA ASN A 260 -3.97 -11.44 11.86
C ASN A 260 -3.53 -10.70 13.13
N ARG A 261 -2.28 -10.22 13.17
CA ARG A 261 -1.79 -9.37 14.25
C ARG A 261 -2.55 -8.06 14.28
N ALA A 262 -2.58 -7.32 13.17
CA ALA A 262 -3.29 -6.05 13.08
C ALA A 262 -4.78 -6.20 13.46
N LEU A 263 -5.44 -7.27 13.01
CA LEU A 263 -6.85 -7.51 13.33
C LEU A 263 -7.07 -7.97 14.79
N ALA A 264 -6.08 -8.59 15.42
CA ALA A 264 -6.16 -8.92 16.85
C ALA A 264 -5.97 -7.69 17.74
N GLU A 265 -5.18 -6.71 17.29
CA GLU A 265 -4.98 -5.42 17.94
C GLU A 265 -6.16 -4.46 17.70
N LEU A 266 -6.99 -4.70 16.67
CA LEU A 266 -8.18 -3.92 16.41
C LEU A 266 -9.21 -4.07 17.53
N THR A 267 -9.38 -3.00 18.30
CA THR A 267 -10.46 -2.89 19.28
C THR A 267 -11.80 -2.78 18.54
N PRO A 268 -12.81 -3.61 18.87
CA PRO A 268 -14.12 -3.60 18.21
C PRO A 268 -14.98 -2.41 18.69
N LEU A 269 -14.45 -1.19 18.55
CA LEU A 269 -15.18 0.05 18.80
C LEU A 269 -16.16 0.31 17.67
N HIS A 270 -17.28 0.93 18.00
CA HIS A 270 -18.31 1.35 17.06
C HIS A 270 -18.80 2.76 17.42
N GLY A 271 -19.45 3.42 16.47
CA GLY A 271 -20.03 4.75 16.60
C GLY A 271 -19.00 5.80 16.96
N GLU A 272 -19.33 6.63 17.94
CA GLU A 272 -18.48 7.75 18.36
C GLU A 272 -17.16 7.28 18.99
N ALA A 273 -17.14 6.11 19.64
CA ALA A 273 -15.91 5.57 20.19
C ALA A 273 -14.90 5.22 19.09
N LEU A 274 -15.36 4.62 17.98
CA LEU A 274 -14.52 4.35 16.82
C LEU A 274 -14.05 5.64 16.17
N ARG A 275 -14.94 6.64 16.06
CA ARG A 275 -14.59 7.96 15.51
C ARG A 275 -13.51 8.65 16.35
N ALA A 276 -13.62 8.61 17.67
CA ALA A 276 -12.65 9.16 18.60
C ALA A 276 -11.30 8.46 18.45
N GLU A 277 -11.30 7.12 18.42
CA GLU A 277 -10.08 6.31 18.22
C GLU A 277 -9.37 6.66 16.90
N ILE A 278 -10.13 6.78 15.80
CA ILE A 278 -9.55 7.18 14.51
C ILE A 278 -9.00 8.61 14.57
N ALA A 279 -9.68 9.53 15.26
CA ALA A 279 -9.17 10.88 15.44
C ALA A 279 -7.88 10.90 16.29
N ASP A 280 -7.83 10.09 17.35
CA ASP A 280 -6.67 9.95 18.22
C ASP A 280 -5.48 9.41 17.44
N ALA A 281 -5.66 8.29 16.71
CA ALA A 281 -4.64 7.69 15.86
C ALA A 281 -4.14 8.63 14.74
N LEU A 282 -4.97 9.56 14.25
CA LEU A 282 -4.55 10.59 13.29
C LEU A 282 -3.72 11.70 13.93
N THR A 283 -3.93 12.00 15.21
CA THR A 283 -3.30 13.14 15.92
C THR A 283 -2.10 12.75 16.77
N ASP A 284 -2.00 11.48 17.14
CA ASP A 284 -0.93 10.91 17.94
C ASP A 284 -0.75 9.42 17.55
N PRO A 285 -0.07 9.15 16.42
CA PRO A 285 0.14 7.79 15.91
C PRO A 285 1.07 6.98 16.83
N ASP A 286 1.94 7.63 17.62
CA ASP A 286 2.85 6.98 18.56
C ASP A 286 2.21 6.76 19.95
N GLY A 287 1.22 7.57 20.33
CA GLY A 287 0.40 7.40 21.53
C GLY A 287 -0.55 6.22 21.48
N SER A 288 -0.83 5.70 20.28
CA SER A 288 -1.41 4.36 20.07
C SER A 288 -0.40 3.22 20.29
N ALA A 289 0.67 3.43 21.07
CA ALA A 289 1.56 2.36 21.56
C ALA A 289 0.93 1.43 22.62
N ALA A 290 -0.40 1.40 22.69
CA ALA A 290 -1.16 0.30 23.28
C ALA A 290 -1.86 -0.49 22.17
N LEU A 291 -1.06 -1.08 21.28
CA LEU A 291 -1.45 -2.15 20.36
C LEU A 291 -0.86 -3.47 20.88
#